data_AF-A0A316D4A5-F1
#
_entry.id   AF-A0A316D4A5-F1
#
_cell.length_a   1.000
_cell.length_b   1.000
_cell.length_c   1.000
_cell.angle_alpha   90.00
_cell.angle_beta   90.00
_cell.angle_gamma   90.00
#
_symmetry.space_group_name_H-M   'P 1'
#
loop_
_entity.id
_entity.type
_entity.pdbx_description
1 polymer ?
#
loop_
_entity_poly.entity_id
_entity_poly.type
_entity_poly.pdbx_seq_one_letter_code
_entity_poly.pdbx_strand_id
1 'polypeptide(L)'
;MGDTNRDASYKKGIWLGVGVAGLAHALIMLGLFFLTDFGAVPFMIIGIVQLVYLGPLSLLVLLNKPYGKAMSVGIWYAAGITFLLNAACFGIVLVVVANKDF
;
A
#
# COMPACT_ATOMS: atom_id res chain seq x y z
N MET A 1 9.47 29.99 16.85
CA MET A 1 10.14 28.70 17.14
C MET A 1 9.18 27.52 17.39
N GLY A 2 7.85 27.70 17.38
CA GLY A 2 6.89 26.59 17.55
C GLY A 2 6.56 25.78 16.28
N ASP A 3 6.85 26.30 15.09
CA ASP A 3 6.39 25.69 13.84
C ASP A 3 7.22 24.48 13.38
N THR A 4 8.55 24.60 13.43
CA THR A 4 9.49 23.55 13.01
C THR A 4 9.29 22.23 13.77
N ASN A 5 8.92 22.28 15.05
CA ASN A 5 8.67 21.08 15.87
C ASN A 5 7.34 20.39 15.51
N ARG A 6 6.34 21.13 15.04
CA ARG A 6 5.07 20.58 14.54
C ARG A 6 5.27 19.93 13.17
N ASP A 7 6.03 20.57 12.30
CA ASP A 7 6.36 20.02 10.97
C ASP A 7 7.17 18.72 11.06
N ALA A 8 8.16 18.68 11.97
CA ALA A 8 8.94 17.46 12.21
C ALA A 8 8.05 16.30 12.70
N SER A 9 7.11 16.58 13.62
CA SER A 9 6.15 15.58 14.12
C SER A 9 5.17 15.12 13.04
N TYR A 10 4.73 16.04 12.17
CA TYR A 10 3.86 15.73 11.03
C TYR A 10 4.56 14.84 10.00
N LYS A 11 5.78 15.20 9.60
CA LYS A 11 6.61 14.38 8.69
C LYS A 11 6.86 12.99 9.26
N LYS A 12 7.15 12.89 10.57
CA LYS A 12 7.31 11.61 11.26
C LYS A 12 6.03 10.77 11.22
N GLY A 13 4.86 11.41 11.41
CA GLY A 13 3.55 10.76 11.27
C GLY A 13 3.31 10.19 9.86
N ILE A 14 3.64 10.95 8.81
CA ILE A 14 3.55 10.47 7.42
C ILE A 14 4.46 9.26 7.20
N TRP A 15 5.72 9.33 7.62
CA TRP A 15 6.69 8.25 7.42
C TRP A 15 6.27 6.96 8.15
N LEU A 16 5.70 7.10 9.36
CA LEU A 16 5.10 5.97 10.07
C LEU A 16 3.88 5.40 9.34
N GLY A 17 3.05 6.25 8.75
CA GLY A 17 1.89 5.83 7.95
C GLY A 17 2.31 5.04 6.71
N VAL A 18 3.33 5.53 6.00
CA VAL A 18 3.92 4.84 4.86
C VAL A 18 4.52 3.50 5.28
N GLY A 19 5.28 3.47 6.37
CA GLY A 19 5.88 2.24 6.88
C GLY A 19 4.84 1.18 7.27
N VAL A 20 3.76 1.58 7.94
CA VAL A 20 2.68 0.66 8.33
C VAL A 20 1.90 0.15 7.11
N ALA A 21 1.58 1.03 6.15
CA ALA A 21 0.91 0.62 4.92
C ALA A 21 1.78 -0.34 4.08
N GLY A 22 3.08 -0.04 3.96
CA GLY A 22 4.04 -0.90 3.27
C GLY A 22 4.22 -2.25 3.95
N LEU A 23 4.29 -2.28 5.29
CA LEU A 23 4.41 -3.53 6.05
C LEU A 23 3.14 -4.38 5.92
N ALA A 24 1.96 -3.78 6.02
CA ALA A 24 0.68 -4.48 5.83
C ALA A 24 0.57 -5.05 4.42
N HIS A 25 0.98 -4.28 3.42
CA HIS A 25 1.02 -4.74 2.03
C HIS A 25 2.02 -5.88 1.81
N ALA A 26 3.22 -5.78 2.36
CA ALA A 26 4.24 -6.82 2.28
C ALA A 26 3.79 -8.12 2.97
N LEU A 27 3.15 -8.03 4.14
CA LEU A 27 2.59 -9.20 4.84
C LEU A 27 1.51 -9.91 4.03
N ILE A 28 0.62 -9.15 3.40
CA ILE A 28 -0.44 -9.72 2.55
C ILE A 28 0.15 -10.31 1.28
N MET A 29 1.10 -9.63 0.64
CA MET A 29 1.85 -10.16 -0.51
C MET A 29 2.58 -11.45 -0.17
N LEU A 30 3.25 -11.50 0.97
CA LEU A 30 3.96 -12.70 1.43
C LEU A 30 2.96 -13.83 1.75
N GLY A 31 1.85 -13.51 2.41
CA GLY A 31 0.78 -14.47 2.69
C GLY A 31 0.18 -15.04 1.41
N LEU A 32 -0.16 -14.19 0.43
CA LEU A 32 -0.62 -14.65 -0.88
C LEU A 32 0.44 -15.48 -1.60
N PHE A 33 1.71 -15.06 -1.60
CA PHE A 33 2.79 -15.83 -2.21
C PHE A 33 2.91 -17.24 -1.61
N PHE A 34 2.71 -17.39 -0.30
CA PHE A 34 2.71 -18.70 0.36
C PHE A 34 1.41 -19.50 0.15
N LEU A 35 0.26 -18.85 0.03
CA LEU A 35 -1.04 -19.51 -0.11
C LEU A 35 -1.41 -19.84 -1.57
N THR A 36 -0.86 -19.14 -2.55
CA THR A 36 -1.21 -19.32 -3.97
C THR A 36 -0.01 -19.78 -4.78
N ASP A 37 -0.02 -21.07 -5.16
CA ASP A 37 0.86 -21.70 -6.18
C ASP A 37 0.47 -21.27 -7.62
N PHE A 38 -0.39 -20.26 -7.77
CA PHE A 38 -1.01 -19.88 -9.04
C PHE A 38 -0.22 -18.75 -9.72
N GLY A 39 0.07 -18.95 -11.01
CA GLY A 39 0.84 -18.05 -11.88
C GLY A 39 0.31 -16.61 -12.01
N ALA A 40 0.83 -15.86 -12.98
CA ALA A 40 0.89 -14.39 -13.05
C ALA A 40 -0.43 -13.57 -13.01
N VAL A 41 -1.59 -14.19 -12.79
CA VAL A 41 -2.93 -13.58 -12.79
C VAL A 41 -3.29 -12.71 -11.53
N PRO A 42 -2.71 -12.87 -10.31
CA PRO A 42 -3.27 -12.20 -9.12
C PRO A 42 -2.83 -10.74 -8.90
N PHE A 43 -1.89 -10.17 -9.67
CA PHE A 43 -1.34 -8.83 -9.38
C PHE A 43 -2.40 -7.72 -9.32
N MET A 44 -3.33 -7.66 -10.28
CA MET A 44 -4.38 -6.64 -10.28
C MET A 44 -5.39 -6.83 -9.12
N ILE A 45 -5.71 -8.08 -8.77
CA ILE A 45 -6.63 -8.40 -7.66
C ILE A 45 -6.01 -7.98 -6.33
N ILE A 46 -4.70 -8.16 -6.17
CA ILE A 46 -4.01 -7.72 -4.96
C ILE A 46 -4.06 -6.18 -4.81
N GLY A 47 -3.98 -5.44 -5.92
CA GLY A 47 -4.16 -3.98 -5.92
C GLY A 47 -5.58 -3.55 -5.50
N ILE A 48 -6.61 -4.31 -5.86
CA ILE A 48 -7.99 -4.04 -5.45
C ILE A 48 -8.20 -4.40 -3.97
N VAL A 49 -7.74 -5.57 -3.55
CA VAL A 49 -7.80 -6.02 -2.14
C VAL A 49 -7.11 -5.01 -1.23
N GLN A 50 -6.01 -4.41 -1.69
CA GLN A 50 -5.32 -3.32 -1.01
C GLN A 50 -6.21 -2.16 -0.62
N LEU A 51 -7.05 -1.67 -1.54
CA LEU A 51 -7.94 -0.55 -1.27
C LEU A 51 -8.98 -0.91 -0.20
N VAL A 52 -9.45 -2.16 -0.19
CA VAL A 52 -10.47 -2.65 0.75
C VAL A 52 -9.95 -2.71 2.18
N TYR A 53 -8.70 -3.14 2.42
CA TYR A 53 -8.15 -3.19 3.78
C TYR A 53 -7.46 -1.88 4.22
N LEU A 54 -6.95 -1.05 3.30
CA LEU A 54 -6.34 0.23 3.68
C LEU A 54 -7.36 1.26 4.18
N GLY A 55 -8.58 1.24 3.65
CA GLY A 55 -9.69 2.08 4.12
C GLY A 55 -9.91 1.99 5.64
N PRO A 56 -10.29 0.80 6.18
CA PRO A 56 -10.48 0.61 7.61
C PRO A 56 -9.18 0.80 8.41
N LEU A 57 -8.01 0.46 7.87
CA LEU A 57 -6.73 0.71 8.54
C LEU A 57 -6.45 2.21 8.72
N SER A 58 -6.70 3.01 7.68
CA SER A 58 -6.54 4.47 7.74
C SER A 58 -7.51 5.11 8.73
N LEU A 59 -8.76 4.61 8.79
CA LEU A 59 -9.77 5.06 9.74
C LEU A 59 -9.41 4.68 11.18
N LEU A 60 -8.94 3.45 11.41
CA LEU A 60 -8.53 2.97 12.73
C LEU A 60 -7.34 3.80 13.26
N VAL A 61 -6.38 4.09 12.39
CA VAL A 61 -5.23 4.95 12.71
C VAL A 61 -5.64 6.39 12.98
N LEU A 62 -6.59 6.93 12.21
CA LEU A 62 -7.13 8.27 12.41
C LEU A 62 -7.80 8.42 13.78
N LEU A 63 -8.54 7.41 14.23
CA LEU A 63 -9.33 7.44 15.47
C LEU A 63 -8.52 7.09 16.72
N ASN A 64 -7.49 6.22 16.62
CA ASN A 64 -6.78 5.70 17.79
C ASN A 64 -5.41 6.32 18.07
N LYS A 65 -4.86 7.16 17.19
CA LYS A 65 -3.50 7.72 17.36
C LYS A 65 -3.49 9.25 17.44
N PRO A 66 -2.65 9.84 18.32
CA PRO A 66 -2.51 11.30 18.43
C PRO A 66 -1.97 11.96 17.15
N TYR A 67 -1.28 11.18 16.30
CA TYR A 67 -0.81 11.60 14.96
C TYR A 67 -1.68 11.04 13.82
N GLY A 68 -2.90 10.59 14.12
CA GLY A 68 -3.76 9.84 13.21
C GLY A 68 -4.02 10.53 11.88
N LYS A 69 -4.14 11.87 11.86
CA LYS A 69 -4.30 12.66 10.63
C LYS A 69 -3.09 12.55 9.71
N ALA A 70 -1.89 12.82 10.22
CA ALA A 70 -0.65 12.75 9.45
C ALA A 70 -0.35 11.32 8.97
N MET A 71 -0.64 10.34 9.82
CA MET A 71 -0.43 8.93 9.53
C MET A 71 -1.42 8.40 8.49
N SER A 72 -2.70 8.80 8.55
CA SER A 72 -3.70 8.45 7.54
C SER A 72 -3.31 8.98 6.15
N VAL A 73 -2.80 10.22 6.06
CA VAL A 73 -2.28 10.80 4.81
C VAL A 73 -1.12 9.97 4.27
N GLY A 74 -0.16 9.59 5.11
CA GLY A 74 0.94 8.71 4.73
C GLY A 74 0.48 7.34 4.22
N ILE A 75 -0.55 6.76 4.85
CA ILE A 75 -1.16 5.48 4.42
C ILE A 75 -1.76 5.61 3.01
N TRP A 76 -2.49 6.68 2.71
CA TRP A 76 -3.07 6.92 1.38
C TRP A 76 -2.03 7.17 0.29
N TYR A 77 -0.95 7.90 0.61
CA TYR A 77 0.18 8.06 -0.32
C TYR A 77 0.83 6.72 -0.65
N ALA A 78 1.12 5.91 0.37
CA ALA A 78 1.66 4.56 0.17
C ALA A 78 0.69 3.67 -0.62
N ALA A 79 -0.62 3.81 -0.40
CA ALA A 79 -1.67 3.12 -1.15
C ALA A 79 -1.58 3.39 -2.65
N GLY A 80 -1.49 4.67 -3.02
CA GLY A 80 -1.43 5.08 -4.41
C GLY A 80 -0.19 4.53 -5.11
N ILE A 81 0.97 4.62 -4.46
CA ILE A 81 2.25 4.12 -5.00
C ILE A 81 2.20 2.60 -5.23
N THR A 82 1.75 1.85 -4.24
CA THR A 82 1.68 0.39 -4.31
C THR A 82 0.63 -0.09 -5.31
N PHE A 83 -0.51 0.61 -5.43
CA PHE A 83 -1.50 0.34 -6.48
C PHE A 83 -0.92 0.57 -7.88
N LEU A 84 -0.22 1.68 -8.09
CA LEU A 84 0.40 2.01 -9.38
C LEU A 84 1.48 0.99 -9.76
N LEU A 85 2.28 0.56 -8.79
CA LEU A 85 3.27 -0.50 -8.98
C LEU A 85 2.61 -1.82 -9.37
N ASN A 86 1.51 -2.19 -8.69
CA ASN A 86 0.79 -3.43 -8.97
C ASN A 86 0.12 -3.40 -10.35
N ALA A 87 -0.43 -2.26 -10.75
CA ALA A 87 -0.99 -2.04 -12.09
C ALA A 87 0.10 -2.14 -13.18
N ALA A 88 1.29 -1.59 -12.93
CA ALA A 88 2.43 -1.72 -13.85
C ALA A 88 2.90 -3.18 -13.97
N CYS A 89 3.00 -3.90 -12.85
CA CYS A 89 3.34 -5.33 -12.84
C CYS A 89 2.32 -6.16 -13.63
N PHE A 90 1.03 -5.88 -13.47
CA PHE A 90 -0.04 -6.52 -14.25
C PHE A 90 0.11 -6.24 -15.75
N GLY A 91 0.39 -5.00 -16.14
CA GLY A 91 0.62 -4.65 -17.55
C GLY A 91 1.81 -5.39 -18.17
N ILE A 92 2.93 -5.50 -17.45
CA ILE A 92 4.11 -6.26 -17.90
C ILE A 92 3.76 -7.75 -18.08
N VAL A 93 3.04 -8.35 -17.13
CA VAL A 93 2.61 -9.73 -17.23
C VAL A 93 1.72 -9.95 -18.46
N LEU A 94 0.74 -9.07 -18.69
CA LEU A 94 -0.13 -9.17 -19.86
C LEU A 94 0.66 -9.08 -21.17
N VAL A 95 1.63 -8.17 -21.26
CA VAL A 95 2.52 -8.06 -22.41
C VAL A 95 3.32 -9.34 -22.60
N VAL A 96 3.92 -9.89 -21.54
CA VAL A 96 4.73 -11.12 -21.64
C VAL A 96 3.88 -12.34 -22.03
N VAL A 97 2.67 -12.48 -21.49
CA VAL A 97 1.74 -13.56 -21.84
C VAL A 97 1.31 -13.43 -23.30
N ALA A 98 0.89 -12.23 -23.73
CA ALA A 98 0.48 -11.98 -25.11
C ALA A 98 1.58 -12.25 -26.15
N ASN A 99 2.85 -12.13 -25.77
CA ASN A 99 3.99 -12.45 -26.65
C ASN A 99 4.37 -13.95 -26.65
N LYS A 100 3.87 -14.76 -25.70
CA LYS A 100 4.13 -16.22 -25.66
C LYS A 100 3.11 -17.04 -26.46
N ASP A 101 1.99 -16.43 -26.85
CA ASP A 101 0.93 -17.06 -27.64
C ASP A 101 1.11 -16.85 -29.17
N PHE A 102 2.27 -16.35 -29.62
CA PHE A 102 2.71 -16.26 -31.03
C PHE A 102 3.95 -17.13 -31.26
#